data_AF-L0IG11-F1
#
_entry.id   AF-L0IG11-F1
#
_cell.length_a   1.000
_cell.length_b   1.000
_cell.length_c   1.000
_cell.angle_alpha   90.00
_cell.angle_beta   90.00
_cell.angle_gamma   90.00
#
_symmetry.space_group_name_H-M   'P 1'
#
loop_
_entity.id
_entity.type
_entity.pdbx_description
1 polymer ?
#
loop_
_entity_poly.entity_id
_entity_poly.type
_entity_poly.pdbx_seq_one_letter_code
_entity_poly.pdbx_strand_id
1 'polypeptide(L)'
;MVRRPHTGRPRLRSISPVVGVIALVALTVCLGAVVAVGVSSVEIGAESPAFGFEATAESATDRIVLEHQHGDEIDVSTIDVVVTVDGEALAVQPPVPFFQEDGFRGGPSGPFNSRADSRWRVGERAGFRLASTNAPTIDPGDEIVVSIERDGNLLGQASTVAE
;
A
#
# COMPACT_ATOMS: atom_id res chain seq x y z
N MET A 1 -2.45 -82.16 20.91
CA MET A 1 -1.04 -81.94 20.51
C MET A 1 -0.98 -80.64 19.72
N VAL A 2 -0.34 -79.62 20.27
CA VAL A 2 -0.48 -78.20 19.87
C VAL A 2 0.43 -77.86 18.69
N ARG A 3 -0.11 -77.26 17.62
CA ARG A 3 0.66 -76.72 16.49
C ARG A 3 0.69 -75.19 16.60
N ARG A 4 1.83 -74.62 16.97
CA ARG A 4 2.05 -73.15 16.93
C ARG A 4 2.49 -72.73 15.52
N PRO A 5 1.87 -71.72 14.88
CA PRO A 5 2.44 -71.09 13.70
C PRO A 5 3.57 -70.14 14.11
N HIS A 6 4.71 -70.22 13.41
CA HIS A 6 5.76 -69.20 13.46
C HIS A 6 5.30 -68.00 12.63
N THR A 7 4.90 -66.92 13.31
CA THR A 7 4.63 -65.61 12.71
C THR A 7 5.94 -65.03 12.16
N GLY A 8 5.99 -64.79 10.85
CA GLY A 8 7.07 -64.04 10.22
C GLY A 8 7.14 -62.62 10.80
N ARG A 9 8.32 -62.21 11.25
CA ARG A 9 8.56 -60.82 11.66
C ARG A 9 8.50 -59.92 10.42
N PRO A 10 7.68 -58.85 10.39
CA PRO A 10 7.76 -57.86 9.33
C PRO A 10 9.13 -57.18 9.42
N ARG A 11 9.92 -57.27 8.34
CA ARG A 11 11.18 -56.51 8.23
C ARG A 11 10.81 -55.03 8.13
N LEU A 12 11.02 -54.28 9.20
CA LEU A 12 11.05 -52.82 9.14
C LEU A 12 12.23 -52.45 8.23
N ARG A 13 11.93 -51.89 7.06
CA ARG A 13 12.96 -51.37 6.15
C ARG A 13 13.52 -50.13 6.83
N SER A 14 14.73 -50.26 7.40
CA SER A 14 15.45 -49.12 7.96
C SER A 14 15.80 -48.20 6.80
N ILE A 15 15.11 -47.08 6.69
CA ILE A 15 15.45 -46.03 5.75
C ILE A 15 16.84 -45.53 6.15
N SER A 16 17.78 -45.51 5.20
CA SER A 16 19.12 -44.98 5.45
C SER A 16 18.99 -43.53 5.92
N PRO A 17 19.67 -43.12 7.01
CA PRO A 17 19.60 -41.75 7.52
C PRO A 17 19.83 -40.69 6.43
N VAL A 18 20.70 -41.00 5.46
CA VAL A 18 21.00 -40.12 4.32
C VAL A 18 19.75 -39.90 3.44
N VAL A 19 18.97 -40.95 3.18
CA VAL A 19 17.75 -40.86 2.37
C VAL A 19 16.68 -40.04 3.10
N GLY A 20 16.59 -40.19 4.42
CA GLY A 20 15.69 -39.37 5.25
C GLY A 20 16.06 -37.88 5.23
N VAL A 21 17.35 -37.56 5.33
CA VAL A 21 17.83 -36.17 5.26
C VAL A 21 17.56 -35.54 3.91
N ILE A 22 17.84 -36.25 2.80
CA ILE A 22 17.58 -35.74 1.45
C ILE A 22 16.08 -35.47 1.25
N ALA A 23 15.22 -36.39 1.69
CA ALA A 23 13.77 -36.21 1.61
C ALA A 23 13.28 -35.02 2.45
N LEU A 24 13.84 -34.81 3.64
CA LEU A 24 13.50 -33.69 4.51
C LEU A 24 13.92 -32.36 3.87
N VAL A 25 15.14 -32.27 3.33
CA VAL A 25 15.64 -31.06 2.67
C VAL A 25 14.78 -30.72 1.44
N ALA A 26 14.47 -31.71 0.60
CA ALA A 26 13.60 -31.51 -0.55
C ALA A 26 12.20 -31.00 -0.14
N LEU A 27 11.63 -31.55 0.93
CA LEU A 27 10.35 -31.10 1.46
C LEU A 27 10.43 -29.66 1.99
N THR A 28 11.49 -29.30 2.71
CA THR A 28 11.66 -27.93 3.23
C THR A 28 11.86 -26.90 2.11
N VAL A 29 12.58 -27.26 1.05
CA VAL A 29 12.76 -26.37 -0.13
C VAL A 29 11.44 -26.20 -0.86
N CYS A 30 10.67 -27.27 -1.06
CA CYS A 30 9.33 -27.19 -1.66
C CYS A 30 8.38 -26.33 -0.81
N LEU A 31 8.36 -26.51 0.51
CA LEU A 31 7.57 -25.67 1.41
C LEU A 31 8.01 -24.20 1.33
N GLY A 32 9.32 -23.94 1.35
CA GLY A 32 9.87 -22.59 1.24
C GLY A 32 9.48 -21.91 -0.09
N ALA A 33 9.51 -22.64 -1.20
CA ALA A 33 9.09 -22.12 -2.50
C ALA A 33 7.58 -21.80 -2.53
N VAL A 34 6.73 -22.65 -1.94
CA VAL A 34 5.28 -22.38 -1.85
C VAL A 34 5.00 -21.15 -0.99
N VAL A 35 5.71 -20.98 0.13
CA VAL A 35 5.57 -19.79 0.98
C VAL A 35 6.07 -18.54 0.24
N ALA A 36 7.21 -18.62 -0.46
CA ALA A 36 7.76 -17.50 -1.23
C ALA A 36 6.84 -17.04 -2.37
N VAL A 37 6.20 -17.97 -3.08
CA VAL A 37 5.19 -17.65 -4.10
C VAL A 37 3.89 -17.16 -3.45
N GLY A 38 3.54 -17.72 -2.29
CA GLY A 38 2.35 -17.35 -1.53
C GLY A 38 2.40 -15.90 -1.04
N VAL A 39 3.53 -15.45 -0.47
CA VAL A 39 3.67 -14.06 0.04
C VAL A 39 3.63 -13.02 -1.08
N SER A 40 4.07 -13.35 -2.29
CA SER A 40 3.94 -12.48 -3.46
C SER A 40 2.50 -12.35 -3.97
N SER A 41 1.59 -13.19 -3.48
CA SER A 41 0.21 -13.30 -3.95
C SER A 41 -0.81 -12.88 -2.88
N VAL A 42 -0.38 -12.41 -1.71
CA VAL A 42 -1.27 -11.89 -0.66
C VAL A 42 -1.62 -10.43 -0.98
N GLU A 43 -2.22 -10.20 -2.15
CA GLU A 43 -3.19 -9.12 -2.32
C GLU A 43 -4.48 -9.68 -1.73
N ILE A 44 -4.66 -9.53 -0.42
CA ILE A 44 -5.93 -9.85 0.26
C ILE A 44 -6.97 -9.00 -0.45
N GLY A 45 -7.88 -9.66 -1.18
CA GLY A 45 -8.82 -9.02 -2.09
C GLY A 45 -9.43 -7.76 -1.52
N ALA A 46 -8.90 -6.61 -1.94
CA ALA A 46 -9.60 -5.36 -1.82
C ALA A 46 -10.68 -5.38 -2.89
N GLU A 47 -11.94 -5.36 -2.48
CA GLU A 47 -12.99 -4.83 -3.36
C GLU A 47 -12.45 -3.52 -3.93
N SER A 48 -12.39 -3.40 -5.27
CA SER A 48 -11.82 -2.20 -5.89
C SER A 48 -12.45 -0.98 -5.23
N PRO A 49 -11.64 -0.07 -4.63
CA PRO A 49 -12.20 1.00 -3.83
C PRO A 49 -13.23 1.77 -4.65
N ALA A 50 -14.39 2.07 -4.03
CA ALA A 50 -15.49 2.74 -4.72
C ALA A 50 -15.06 4.11 -5.29
N PHE A 51 -14.01 4.68 -4.74
CA PHE A 51 -13.37 5.92 -5.16
C PHE A 51 -11.94 5.65 -5.65
N GLY A 52 -11.62 6.13 -6.84
CA GLY A 52 -10.30 5.99 -7.43
C GLY A 52 -9.79 7.32 -7.97
N PHE A 53 -8.51 7.57 -7.77
CA PHE A 53 -7.81 8.76 -8.23
C PHE A 53 -6.40 8.40 -8.68
N GLU A 54 -5.82 9.25 -9.52
CA GLU A 54 -4.41 9.19 -9.91
C GLU A 54 -3.62 10.27 -9.19
N ALA A 55 -2.36 9.99 -8.90
CA ALA A 55 -1.43 10.93 -8.27
C ALA A 55 -0.24 11.21 -9.20
N THR A 56 0.15 12.47 -9.28
CA THR A 56 1.42 12.91 -9.88
C THR A 56 2.22 13.73 -8.89
N ALA A 57 3.55 13.57 -8.90
CA ALA A 57 4.47 14.29 -8.04
C ALA A 57 5.60 14.92 -8.86
N GLU A 58 5.80 16.22 -8.68
CA GLU A 58 6.85 17.01 -9.34
C GLU A 58 7.83 17.52 -8.28
N SER A 59 9.01 16.91 -8.19
CA SER A 59 10.06 17.25 -7.23
C SER A 59 10.56 18.69 -7.41
N ALA A 60 10.73 19.14 -8.66
CA ALA A 60 11.21 20.48 -8.98
C ALA A 60 10.33 21.62 -8.44
N THR A 61 9.05 21.34 -8.14
CA THR A 61 8.12 22.33 -7.59
C THR A 61 7.51 21.92 -6.24
N ASP A 62 7.98 20.81 -5.67
CA ASP A 62 7.45 20.17 -4.47
C ASP A 62 5.94 19.92 -4.55
N ARG A 63 5.42 19.61 -5.75
CA ARG A 63 3.97 19.60 -6.04
C ARG A 63 3.42 18.19 -6.12
N ILE A 64 2.31 17.95 -5.44
CA ILE A 64 1.48 16.76 -5.59
C ILE A 64 0.12 17.18 -6.15
N VAL A 65 -0.34 16.47 -7.19
CA VAL A 65 -1.66 16.66 -7.81
C VAL A 65 -2.39 15.34 -7.84
N LEU A 66 -3.66 15.36 -7.44
CA LEU A 66 -4.56 14.23 -7.45
C LEU A 66 -5.70 14.49 -8.44
N GLU A 67 -6.00 13.54 -9.31
CA GLU A 67 -7.11 13.59 -10.26
C GLU A 67 -8.13 12.49 -9.95
N HIS A 68 -9.40 12.86 -9.75
CA HIS A 68 -10.46 11.90 -9.49
C HIS A 68 -10.80 11.15 -10.79
N GLN A 69 -10.62 9.84 -10.81
CA GLN A 69 -10.78 9.03 -12.01
C GLN A 69 -12.15 8.34 -12.07
N HIS A 70 -12.64 7.83 -10.95
CA HIS A 70 -13.91 7.12 -10.90
C HIS A 70 -14.50 7.06 -9.49
N GLY A 71 -15.80 6.77 -9.41
CA GLY A 71 -16.54 6.70 -8.16
C GLY A 71 -17.44 7.89 -7.94
N ASP A 72 -18.04 7.92 -6.74
CA ASP A 72 -18.92 9.01 -6.34
C ASP A 72 -18.13 10.31 -6.07
N GLU A 73 -18.86 11.42 -6.13
CA GLU A 73 -18.37 12.72 -5.69
C GLU A 73 -18.05 12.69 -4.19
N ILE A 74 -16.94 13.33 -3.82
CA ILE A 74 -16.49 13.41 -2.42
C ILE A 74 -16.46 14.87 -1.98
N ASP A 75 -17.05 15.17 -0.83
CA ASP A 75 -16.80 16.43 -0.13
C ASP A 75 -15.46 16.32 0.63
N VAL A 76 -14.46 17.10 0.21
CA VAL A 76 -13.11 16.99 0.78
C VAL A 76 -13.03 17.43 2.25
N SER A 77 -14.08 18.07 2.80
CA SER A 77 -14.16 18.39 4.23
C SER A 77 -14.49 17.20 5.12
N THR A 78 -14.76 16.04 4.51
CA THR A 78 -15.14 14.80 5.19
C THR A 78 -14.12 13.69 5.03
N ILE A 79 -12.91 14.03 4.58
CA ILE A 79 -11.82 13.09 4.34
C ILE A 79 -10.53 13.57 4.97
N ASP A 80 -9.66 12.60 5.26
CA ASP A 80 -8.29 12.82 5.61
C ASP A 80 -7.41 12.46 4.41
N VAL A 81 -6.40 13.30 4.14
CA VAL A 81 -5.36 13.01 3.14
C VAL A 81 -4.11 12.62 3.89
N VAL A 82 -3.61 11.41 3.63
CA VAL A 82 -2.39 10.88 4.23
C VAL A 82 -1.35 10.65 3.14
N VAL A 83 -0.20 11.28 3.28
CA VAL A 83 0.92 11.22 2.35
C VAL A 83 2.13 10.61 3.04
N THR A 84 2.76 9.66 2.36
CA THR A 84 4.08 9.14 2.72
C THR A 84 5.04 9.32 1.55
N VAL A 85 6.31 9.62 1.86
CA VAL A 85 7.42 9.68 0.90
C VAL A 85 8.42 8.61 1.32
N ASP A 86 8.73 7.67 0.42
CA ASP A 86 9.58 6.50 0.69
C ASP A 86 9.19 5.74 1.97
N GLY A 87 7.87 5.66 2.21
CA GLY A 87 7.29 4.99 3.37
C GLY A 87 7.34 5.77 4.69
N GLU A 88 7.91 6.98 4.71
CA GLU A 88 7.88 7.88 5.88
C GLU A 88 6.72 8.87 5.75
N ALA A 89 5.92 9.04 6.80
CA ALA A 89 4.79 9.94 6.79
C ALA A 89 5.23 11.41 6.83
N LEU A 90 4.53 12.28 6.11
CA LEU A 90 4.73 13.73 6.29
C LEU A 90 4.47 14.12 7.75
N ALA A 91 5.36 14.96 8.29
CA ALA A 91 5.26 15.52 9.63
C ALA A 91 4.01 16.39 9.79
N VAL A 92 3.61 17.08 8.72
CA VAL A 92 2.32 17.77 8.61
C VAL A 92 1.57 17.25 7.40
N GLN A 93 0.44 16.58 7.66
CA GLN A 93 -0.47 16.09 6.62
C GLN A 93 -1.37 17.21 6.10
N PRO A 94 -1.84 17.18 4.84
CA PRO A 94 -2.68 18.23 4.28
C PRO A 94 -4.06 18.27 5.00
N PRO A 95 -4.41 19.36 5.71
CA PRO A 95 -5.69 19.43 6.41
C PRO A 95 -6.78 19.92 5.45
N VAL A 96 -7.18 19.08 4.51
CA VAL A 96 -8.12 19.48 3.46
C VAL A 96 -9.55 19.70 4.00
N PRO A 97 -10.27 20.71 3.52
CA PRO A 97 -9.78 21.82 2.69
C PRO A 97 -9.05 22.88 3.54
N PHE A 98 -8.02 23.51 2.97
CA PHE A 98 -7.27 24.59 3.64
C PHE A 98 -7.01 25.78 2.71
N PHE A 99 -6.62 26.92 3.29
CA PHE A 99 -6.20 28.09 2.51
C PHE A 99 -4.70 28.32 2.58
N GLN A 100 -4.10 28.24 3.77
CA GLN A 100 -2.66 28.25 4.03
C GLN A 100 -2.45 27.47 5.32
N GLU A 101 -1.38 26.67 5.35
CA GLU A 101 -1.06 25.83 6.49
C GLU A 101 0.46 25.70 6.61
N ASP A 102 0.95 25.51 7.83
CA ASP A 102 2.36 25.22 8.07
C ASP A 102 2.79 23.93 7.36
N GLY A 103 4.00 23.91 6.81
CA GLY A 103 4.48 22.78 6.00
C GLY A 103 4.03 22.80 4.53
N PHE A 104 3.23 23.79 4.10
CA PHE A 104 2.78 23.93 2.72
C PHE A 104 3.15 25.30 2.12
N ARG A 105 3.51 25.32 0.83
CA ARG A 105 3.79 26.57 0.08
C ARG A 105 2.51 27.21 -0.43
N GLY A 106 2.01 28.16 0.35
CA GLY A 106 0.79 28.89 0.01
C GLY A 106 -0.45 27.99 0.10
N GLY A 107 -1.48 28.31 -0.69
CA GLY A 107 -2.71 27.54 -0.70
C GLY A 107 -2.73 26.41 -1.72
N PRO A 108 -3.57 25.39 -1.48
CA PRO A 108 -3.79 24.32 -2.43
C PRO A 108 -4.63 24.81 -3.62
N SER A 109 -4.79 23.95 -4.62
CA SER A 109 -5.61 24.19 -5.81
C SER A 109 -6.81 23.24 -5.85
N GLY A 110 -7.84 23.64 -6.60
CA GLY A 110 -9.03 22.83 -6.80
C GLY A 110 -9.84 22.65 -5.51
N PRO A 111 -10.54 21.52 -5.35
CA PRO A 111 -11.40 21.27 -4.19
C PRO A 111 -10.70 21.33 -2.83
N PHE A 112 -9.39 21.08 -2.78
CA PHE A 112 -8.61 21.21 -1.54
C PHE A 112 -8.48 22.65 -1.04
N ASN A 113 -8.76 23.65 -1.87
CA ASN A 113 -8.75 25.05 -1.44
C ASN A 113 -10.07 25.40 -0.76
N SER A 114 -10.01 25.84 0.50
CA SER A 114 -11.21 26.21 1.26
C SER A 114 -11.97 27.44 0.72
N ARG A 115 -11.42 28.11 -0.31
CA ARG A 115 -12.09 29.18 -1.06
C ARG A 115 -12.75 28.70 -2.37
N ALA A 116 -12.61 27.43 -2.71
CA ALA A 116 -13.24 26.79 -3.86
C ALA A 116 -14.45 25.94 -3.43
N ASP A 117 -15.14 25.33 -4.40
CA ASP A 117 -16.13 24.27 -4.11
C ASP A 117 -15.37 23.05 -3.55
N SER A 118 -15.77 22.56 -2.37
CA SER A 118 -15.12 21.42 -1.71
C SER A 118 -15.49 20.07 -2.32
N ARG A 119 -16.41 20.05 -3.28
CA ARG A 119 -16.86 18.82 -3.93
C ARG A 119 -15.89 18.44 -5.03
N TRP A 120 -15.29 17.26 -4.89
CA TRP A 120 -14.35 16.70 -5.84
C TRP A 120 -15.03 15.66 -6.72
N ARG A 121 -15.10 15.93 -8.02
CA ARG A 121 -15.78 15.12 -9.04
C ARG A 121 -14.78 14.45 -9.97
N VAL A 122 -15.23 13.39 -10.65
CA VAL A 122 -14.47 12.74 -11.74
C VAL A 122 -13.99 13.77 -12.77
N GLY A 123 -12.70 13.71 -13.10
CA GLY A 123 -11.99 14.61 -14.03
C GLY A 123 -11.51 15.92 -13.40
N GLU A 124 -11.83 16.19 -12.12
CA GLU A 124 -11.30 17.35 -11.42
C GLU A 124 -9.97 17.04 -10.73
N ARG A 125 -9.14 18.07 -10.61
CA ARG A 125 -7.82 17.99 -9.99
C ARG A 125 -7.76 18.81 -8.71
N ALA A 126 -7.19 18.22 -7.67
CA ALA A 126 -6.83 18.89 -6.44
C ALA A 126 -5.31 18.79 -6.24
N GLY A 127 -4.68 19.74 -5.57
CA GLY A 127 -3.24 19.65 -5.38
C GLY A 127 -2.68 20.65 -4.40
N PHE A 128 -1.48 20.38 -3.91
CA PHE A 128 -0.77 21.20 -2.93
C PHE A 128 0.74 21.16 -3.20
N ARG A 129 1.48 22.05 -2.54
CA ARG A 129 2.94 22.12 -2.63
C ARG A 129 3.54 22.06 -1.24
N LEU A 130 4.52 21.20 -1.03
CA LEU A 130 5.23 21.13 0.25
C LEU A 130 6.17 22.31 0.42
N ALA A 131 6.29 22.79 1.65
CA ALA A 131 7.36 23.70 2.04
C ALA A 131 8.56 22.91 2.54
N SER A 132 9.75 23.52 2.47
CA SER A 132 10.97 22.94 3.04
C SER A 132 10.96 22.86 4.57
N THR A 133 9.91 23.37 5.21
CA THR A 133 9.64 23.24 6.64
C THR A 133 8.84 21.98 6.99
N ASN A 134 8.33 21.26 5.99
CA ASN A 134 7.77 19.92 6.18
C ASN A 134 8.88 18.88 5.97
N ALA A 135 8.62 17.65 6.42
CA ALA A 135 9.54 16.54 6.25
C ALA A 135 8.75 15.24 6.12
N PRO A 136 9.26 14.24 5.38
CA PRO A 136 10.36 14.33 4.42
C PRO A 136 10.11 15.34 3.28
N THR A 137 11.17 15.76 2.60
CA THR A 137 11.09 16.51 1.33
C THR A 137 10.76 15.57 0.18
N ILE A 138 10.44 16.10 -1.00
CA ILE A 138 10.24 15.30 -2.22
C ILE A 138 11.47 15.47 -3.10
N ASP A 139 12.23 14.41 -3.27
CA ASP A 139 13.37 14.33 -4.16
C ASP A 139 13.05 13.47 -5.42
N PRO A 140 13.77 13.65 -6.54
CA PRO A 140 13.52 12.85 -7.73
C PRO A 140 13.76 11.36 -7.49
N GLY A 141 12.78 10.54 -7.85
CA GLY A 141 12.82 9.08 -7.66
C GLY A 141 12.15 8.57 -6.39
N ASP A 142 11.73 9.46 -5.49
CA ASP A 142 11.01 9.06 -4.27
C ASP A 142 9.65 8.46 -4.61
N GLU A 143 9.26 7.41 -3.88
CA GLU A 143 7.91 6.86 -3.94
C GLU A 143 6.95 7.70 -3.10
N ILE A 144 5.93 8.25 -3.74
CA ILE A 144 4.87 9.02 -3.09
C ILE A 144 3.60 8.17 -3.06
N VAL A 145 3.15 7.84 -1.85
CA VAL A 145 1.85 7.17 -1.64
C VAL A 145 0.89 8.16 -1.00
N VAL A 146 -0.28 8.30 -1.60
CA VAL A 146 -1.36 9.13 -1.09
C VAL A 146 -2.57 8.24 -0.81
N SER A 147 -3.08 8.33 0.42
CA SER A 147 -4.28 7.64 0.87
C SER A 147 -5.35 8.66 1.21
N ILE A 148 -6.58 8.37 0.78
CA ILE A 148 -7.77 9.15 1.12
C ILE A 148 -8.60 8.32 2.07
N GLU A 149 -8.82 8.84 3.27
CA GLU A 149 -9.52 8.14 4.34
C GLU A 149 -10.76 8.93 4.78
N ARG A 150 -11.74 8.24 5.37
CA ARG A 150 -12.87 8.86 6.07
C ARG A 150 -13.13 8.12 7.36
N ASP A 151 -13.06 8.85 8.47
CA ASP A 151 -13.22 8.27 9.82
C ASP A 151 -12.31 7.06 10.05
N GLY A 152 -11.07 7.12 9.50
CA GLY A 152 -10.07 6.03 9.55
C GLY A 152 -10.32 4.85 8.60
N ASN A 153 -11.31 4.94 7.70
CA ASN A 153 -11.54 3.92 6.66
C ASN A 153 -10.93 4.38 5.34
N LEU A 154 -10.10 3.53 4.73
CA LEU A 154 -9.51 3.80 3.43
C LEU A 154 -10.59 3.84 2.34
N LEU A 155 -10.70 4.98 1.65
CA LEU A 155 -11.59 5.17 0.51
C LEU A 155 -10.90 4.89 -0.82
N GLY A 156 -9.62 5.21 -0.92
CA GLY A 156 -8.79 4.99 -2.11
C GLY A 156 -7.33 5.32 -1.84
N GLN A 157 -6.43 4.75 -2.64
CA GLN A 157 -4.99 4.97 -2.54
C GLN A 157 -4.37 5.02 -3.93
N ALA A 158 -3.35 5.86 -4.11
CA ALA A 158 -2.52 5.91 -5.31
C ALA A 158 -1.04 6.01 -4.93
N SER A 159 -0.18 5.36 -5.72
CA SER A 159 1.28 5.50 -5.63
C SER A 159 1.81 6.08 -6.95
N THR A 160 2.85 6.90 -6.85
CA THR A 160 3.56 7.51 -7.98
C THR A 160 5.02 7.74 -7.62
N VAL A 161 5.87 7.96 -8.61
CA VAL A 161 7.28 8.30 -8.41
C VAL A 161 7.47 9.78 -8.72
N ALA A 162 8.18 10.49 -7.86
CA ALA A 162 8.47 11.91 -8.06
C ALA A 162 9.42 12.12 -9.24
N GLU A 163 9.02 12.97 -10.19
CA GLU A 163 9.83 13.37 -11.36
C GLU A 163 10.53 14.73 -11.20
#